data_AF-A0A7U3Q6Z5-F1
#
_entry.id   AF-A0A7U3Q6Z5-F1
#
_cell.length_a   1.000
_cell.length_b   1.000
_cell.length_c   1.000
_cell.angle_alpha   90.00
_cell.angle_beta   90.00
_cell.angle_gamma   90.00
#
_symmetry.space_group_name_H-M   'P 1'
#
loop_
_entity.id
_entity.type
_entity.pdbx_description
1 polymer ?
#
loop_
_entity_poly.entity_id
_entity_poly.type
_entity_poly.pdbx_seq_one_letter_code
_entity_poly.pdbx_strand_id
1 'polypeptide(L)' 'MINTSESKKNKCEHNNLEKEYYLGSATGDYVCVDCGATGYGRDWPEREAENDDNA' A
#
# COMPACT_ATOMS: atom_id res chain seq x y z
N MET A 1 8.48 19.70 -22.65
CA MET A 1 8.60 18.26 -22.40
C MET A 1 7.84 18.00 -21.13
N ILE A 2 6.71 17.31 -21.20
CA ILE A 2 5.89 16.99 -20.03
C ILE A 2 6.70 15.93 -19.29
N ASN A 3 7.33 16.28 -18.17
CA ASN A 3 8.10 15.34 -17.37
C ASN A 3 7.11 14.39 -16.69
N THR A 4 6.77 13.33 -17.42
CA THR A 4 6.01 12.17 -16.95
C THR A 4 6.82 11.46 -15.89
N SER A 5 6.63 11.81 -14.61
CA SER A 5 6.89 10.91 -13.48
C SER A 5 6.20 11.48 -12.23
N GLU A 6 4.89 11.26 -12.11
CA GLU A 6 4.19 11.28 -10.83
C GLU A 6 4.62 10.07 -9.97
N SER A 7 5.92 9.84 -9.82
CA SER A 7 6.49 9.01 -8.74
C SER A 7 6.76 9.92 -7.55
N LYS A 8 5.70 10.56 -7.03
CA LYS A 8 5.70 10.80 -5.60
C LYS A 8 5.40 9.45 -4.96
N LYS A 9 6.44 8.64 -4.80
CA LYS A 9 6.60 7.80 -3.60
C LYS A 9 6.52 8.77 -2.43
N ASN A 10 5.32 9.20 -2.07
CA ASN A 10 5.09 9.74 -0.75
C ASN A 10 5.52 8.59 0.14
N LYS A 11 6.65 8.74 0.83
CA LYS A 11 7.15 7.77 1.81
C LYS A 11 6.08 7.67 2.90
N CYS A 12 5.06 6.88 2.63
CA CYS A 12 4.09 6.51 3.63
C CYS A 12 4.76 5.37 4.40
N GLU A 13 4.84 5.52 5.71
CA GLU A 13 5.40 4.47 6.57
C GLU A 13 4.41 3.31 6.75
N HIS A 14 3.18 3.45 6.25
CA HIS A 14 2.10 2.45 6.33
C HIS A 14 1.87 1.92 7.76
N ASN A 15 2.05 2.77 8.77
CA ASN A 15 1.83 2.42 10.17
C ASN A 15 0.34 2.23 10.50
N ASN A 16 -0.54 2.95 9.80
CA ASN A 16 -1.99 2.87 10.00
C ASN A 16 -2.65 2.05 8.87
N LEU A 17 -2.79 0.75 9.11
CA LEU A 17 -3.47 -0.18 8.22
C LEU A 17 -4.81 -0.61 8.81
N GLU A 18 -5.87 -0.46 8.03
CA GLU A 18 -7.19 -1.00 8.32
C GLU A 18 -7.49 -2.19 7.44
N LYS A 19 -8.15 -3.21 7.99
CA LYS A 19 -8.56 -4.39 7.22
C LYS A 19 -9.74 -4.02 6.33
N GLU A 20 -9.68 -4.41 5.07
CA GLU A 20 -10.78 -4.24 4.15
C GLU A 20 -11.87 -5.29 4.39
N TYR A 21 -13.12 -4.83 4.32
CA TYR A 21 -14.31 -5.67 4.41
C TYR A 21 -15.21 -5.44 3.20
N TYR A 22 -15.57 -6.52 2.53
CA TYR A 22 -16.55 -6.52 1.45
C TYR A 22 -17.79 -7.29 1.90
N LEU A 23 -18.96 -6.63 1.89
CA LEU A 23 -20.25 -7.20 2.33
C LEU A 23 -20.21 -7.83 3.74
N GLY A 24 -19.43 -7.23 4.65
CA GLY A 24 -19.24 -7.73 6.02
C GLY A 24 -18.26 -8.90 6.16
N SER A 25 -17.62 -9.33 5.07
CA SER A 25 -16.58 -10.36 5.09
C SER A 25 -15.20 -9.74 4.90
N ALA A 26 -14.22 -10.18 5.68
CA ALA A 26 -12.84 -9.77 5.49
C ALA A 26 -12.30 -10.30 4.14
N THR A 27 -11.82 -9.42 3.27
CA THR A 27 -11.22 -9.82 1.98
C THR A 27 -9.81 -10.37 2.14
N GLY A 28 -9.12 -9.95 3.21
CA GLY A 28 -7.71 -10.24 3.46
C GLY A 28 -6.80 -9.08 3.08
N ASP A 29 -7.35 -8.08 2.38
CA ASP A 29 -6.65 -6.85 2.04
C ASP A 29 -6.63 -5.88 3.22
N TYR A 30 -5.60 -5.04 3.22
CA TYR A 30 -5.44 -3.95 4.17
C TYR A 30 -5.22 -2.66 3.40
N VAL A 31 -5.96 -1.62 3.80
CA VAL A 31 -5.84 -0.27 3.28
C VAL A 31 -5.03 0.58 4.26
N CYS A 32 -4.06 1.32 3.74
CA CYS A 32 -3.39 2.35 4.50
C CYS A 32 -4.28 3.59 4.55
N VAL A 33 -4.66 4.01 5.75
CA VAL A 33 -5.53 5.17 5.95
C VAL A 33 -4.79 6.48 5.63
N ASP A 34 -3.47 6.48 5.74
CA ASP A 34 -2.64 7.67 5.54
C ASP A 34 -2.45 8.02 4.05
N CYS A 35 -2.26 7.02 3.18
CA CYS A 35 -2.00 7.25 1.75
C CYS A 35 -3.01 6.61 0.80
N GLY A 36 -3.94 5.80 1.29
CA GLY A 36 -4.96 5.11 0.49
C GLY A 36 -4.47 3.89 -0.28
N ALA A 37 -3.21 3.48 -0.10
CA ALA A 37 -2.66 2.29 -0.76
C ALA A 37 -3.26 1.02 -0.16
N THR A 38 -3.47 -0.01 -0.98
CA THR A 38 -4.06 -1.28 -0.58
C THR A 38 -3.14 -2.44 -0.94
N GLY A 39 -3.10 -3.44 -0.08
CA GLY A 39 -2.35 -4.66 -0.35
C GLY A 39 -2.85 -5.85 0.47
N TYR A 40 -2.52 -7.05 0.01
CA TYR A 40 -2.98 -8.29 0.65
C TYR A 40 -2.16 -8.62 1.89
N GLY A 41 -2.80 -8.81 3.04
CA GLY A 41 -2.12 -9.13 4.32
C GLY A 41 -1.46 -7.93 4.99
N ARG A 42 -1.37 -7.89 6.32
CA ARG A 42 -0.94 -6.69 7.07
C ARG A 42 0.53 -6.31 6.83
N ASP A 43 1.32 -7.26 6.39
CA ASP A 43 2.74 -7.18 6.05
C ASP A 43 2.99 -6.78 4.59
N TRP A 44 1.94 -6.45 3.82
CA TRP A 44 2.09 -6.00 2.44
C TRP A 44 3.08 -4.82 2.26
N PRO A 45 3.16 -3.82 3.16
CA PRO A 45 4.09 -2.71 2.94
C PRO A 45 5.55 -3.13 3.05
N GLU A 46 5.84 -4.09 3.94
CA GLU A 46 7.19 -4.65 4.11
C GLU A 46 7.57 -5.47 2.88
N ARG A 47 6.65 -6.31 2.39
CA ARG A 47 6.85 -7.09 1.16
C ARG A 47 7.06 -6.23 -0.08
N GLU A 48 6.32 -5.13 -0.23
CA GLU A 48 6.52 -4.22 -1.36
C GLU A 48 7.87 -3.48 -1.25
N ALA A 49 8.28 -3.09 -0.05
CA ALA A 49 9.59 -2.48 0.17
C ALA A 49 10.74 -3.43 -0.19
N GLU A 50 10.62 -4.72 0.10
CA GLU A 50 11.65 -5.71 -0.27
C GLU A 50 11.73 -5.98 -1.78
N ASN A 51 10.63 -5.86 -2.52
CA ASN A 51 10.61 -6.12 -3.96
C ASN A 51 11.10 -4.93 -4.81
N ASP A 52 11.08 -3.71 -4.28
CA ASP A 52 11.48 -2.50 -5.01
C ASP A 52 13.01 -2.29 -5.07
N ASP A 53 13.77 -2.93 -4.17
CA ASP A 53 15.26 -2.89 -4.13
C ASP A 53 15.94 -3.84 -5.16
N ASN A 54 15.17 -4.56 -5.99
CA ASN A 54 15.69 -5.47 -7.04
C ASN A 54 15.28 -5.09 -8.47
N ALA A 55 14.80 -3.86 -8.71
CA ALA A 55 14.37 -3.37 -10.04
C ALA A 55 15.37 -2.40 -10.69
#